data_AF-A0A6L3C8H2-F1
#
_entry.id   AF-A0A6L3C8H2-F1
#
_cell.length_a   1.000
_cell.length_b   1.000
_cell.length_c   1.000
_cell.angle_alpha   90.00
_cell.angle_beta   90.00
_cell.angle_gamma   90.00
#
_symmetry.space_group_name_H-M   'P 1'
#
loop_
_entity.id
_entity.type
_entity.pdbx_description
1 polymer ?
#
loop_
_entity_poly.entity_id
_entity_poly.type
_entity_poly.pdbx_seq_one_letter_code
_entity_poly.pdbx_strand_id
1 'polypeptide(L)'
;MPITEVNITSFCAECGAEIETVTVKKDNMMLFTDDQAWCPECQEDRPQVRDVAGRLESIESEQGSYPKAVPAEPFPGQADGR
;
A
#
# COMPACT_ATOMS: atom_id res chain seq x y z
N MET A 1 9.13 4.30 -21.43
CA MET A 1 10.30 3.42 -21.12
C MET A 1 9.81 2.34 -20.16
N PRO A 2 10.22 1.08 -20.31
CA PRO A 2 9.85 0.05 -19.35
C PRO A 2 10.51 0.36 -18.00
N ILE A 3 9.74 0.24 -16.91
CA ILE A 3 10.27 0.30 -15.55
C ILE A 3 11.01 -1.02 -15.30
N THR A 4 12.33 -0.95 -15.17
CA THR A 4 13.20 -2.13 -14.97
C THR A 4 13.48 -2.40 -13.50
N GLU A 5 13.33 -1.40 -12.65
CA GLU A 5 13.68 -1.43 -11.23
C GLU A 5 12.56 -0.82 -10.39
N VAL A 6 12.40 -1.34 -9.18
CA VAL A 6 11.39 -0.92 -8.20
C VAL A 6 12.04 -0.85 -6.82
N ASN A 7 11.58 0.11 -6.01
CA ASN A 7 11.98 0.21 -4.61
C ASN A 7 10.99 -0.59 -3.76
N ILE A 8 11.51 -1.51 -2.95
CA ILE A 8 10.75 -2.32 -2.01
C ILE A 8 11.12 -1.88 -0.61
N THR A 9 10.11 -1.53 0.19
CA THR A 9 10.27 -1.17 1.59
C THR A 9 9.79 -2.34 2.45
N SER A 10 10.65 -2.78 3.37
CA SER A 10 10.36 -3.79 4.38
C SER A 10 9.91 -3.10 5.67
N PHE A 11 8.79 -3.55 6.22
CA PHE A 11 8.23 -3.07 7.48
C PHE A 11 8.15 -4.21 8.48
N CYS A 12 8.27 -3.90 9.77
CA CYS A 12 8.00 -4.84 10.84
C CYS A 12 6.51 -5.23 10.84
N ALA A 13 6.19 -6.53 10.82
CA ALA A 13 4.81 -7.01 10.82
C ALA A 13 4.05 -6.71 12.12
N GLU A 14 4.77 -6.51 13.23
CA GLU A 14 4.17 -6.30 14.55
C GLU A 14 3.89 -4.81 14.83
N CYS A 15 4.88 -3.94 14.62
CA CYS A 15 4.77 -2.52 14.96
C CYS A 15 4.64 -1.59 13.74
N GLY A 16 4.84 -2.10 12.52
CA GLY A 16 4.77 -1.30 11.29
C GLY A 16 5.97 -0.39 11.03
N ALA A 17 7.01 -0.43 11.87
CA ALA A 17 8.22 0.38 11.66
C ALA A 17 8.94 -0.01 10.36
N GLU A 18 9.42 0.99 9.61
CA GLU A 18 10.28 0.74 8.46
C GLU A 18 11.62 0.15 8.91
N ILE A 19 12.01 -0.96 8.29
CA ILE A 19 13.27 -1.66 8.55
C ILE A 19 14.31 -1.26 7.51
N GLU A 20 13.96 -1.37 6.23
CA GLU A 20 14.85 -1.05 5.12
C GLU A 20 14.08 -0.75 3.84
N THR A 21 14.71 -0.03 2.92
CA THR A 21 14.23 0.14 1.54
C THR A 21 15.34 -0.29 0.57
N VAL A 22 15.02 -1.21 -0.35
CA VAL A 22 15.97 -1.78 -1.32
C VAL A 22 15.47 -1.62 -2.75
N THR A 23 16.37 -1.30 -3.67
CA THR A 23 16.07 -1.27 -5.11
C THR A 23 16.33 -2.63 -5.72
N VAL A 24 15.30 -3.22 -6.34
CA VAL A 24 15.38 -4.53 -7.00
C VAL A 24 14.88 -4.44 -8.43
N LYS A 25 15.30 -5.37 -9.28
CA LYS A 25 14.70 -5.53 -10.59
C LYS A 25 13.23 -5.89 -10.43
N LYS A 26 12.37 -5.34 -11.30
CA LYS A 26 10.93 -5.59 -11.27
C LYS A 26 10.58 -7.09 -11.29
N ASP A 27 11.33 -7.89 -12.05
CA ASP A 27 11.10 -9.34 -12.13
C ASP A 27 11.53 -10.11 -10.87
N ASN A 28 12.30 -9.47 -9.98
CA ASN A 28 12.81 -10.03 -8.73
C ASN A 28 12.19 -9.36 -7.49
N MET A 29 11.00 -8.76 -7.63
CA MET A 29 10.26 -8.14 -6.54
C MET A 29 9.69 -9.23 -5.59
N MET A 30 10.53 -9.76 -4.71
CA MET A 30 10.14 -10.74 -3.69
C MET A 30 9.36 -10.04 -2.56
N LEU A 31 8.05 -9.81 -2.78
CA LEU A 31 7.14 -9.14 -1.83
C LEU A 31 6.70 -10.03 -0.66
N PHE A 32 6.91 -11.35 -0.77
CA PHE A 32 6.63 -12.30 0.29
C PHE A 32 7.91 -13.00 0.71
N THR A 33 8.05 -13.23 2.01
CA THR A 33 9.24 -13.80 2.64
C THR A 33 8.82 -14.34 4.00
N ASP A 34 9.38 -15.48 4.37
CA ASP A 34 9.25 -16.07 5.71
C ASP A 34 10.42 -15.70 6.61
N ASP A 35 11.34 -14.85 6.12
CA ASP A 35 12.51 -14.42 6.87
C ASP A 35 12.11 -13.43 7.97
N GLN A 36 12.90 -13.41 9.04
CA GLN A 36 12.80 -12.43 10.11
C GLN A 36 13.88 -11.37 9.94
N ALA A 37 13.56 -10.13 10.32
CA ALA A 37 14.48 -9.02 10.31
C ALA A 37 14.48 -8.31 11.67
N TRP A 38 15.65 -7.82 12.08
CA TRP A 38 15.80 -7.09 13.33
C TRP A 38 15.02 -5.77 13.28
N CYS A 39 14.07 -5.60 14.18
CA CYS A 39 13.31 -4.35 14.30
C CYS A 39 13.92 -3.46 15.40
N PRO A 40 14.36 -2.22 15.11
CA PRO A 40 14.96 -1.33 16.11
C PRO A 40 13.95 -0.85 17.18
N GLU A 41 12.67 -0.77 16.82
CA GLU A 41 11.59 -0.37 17.74
C GLU A 41 11.18 -1.50 18.69
N CYS A 42 11.08 -2.74 18.17
CA CYS A 42 10.75 -3.91 18.99
C CYS A 42 11.96 -4.50 19.73
N GLN A 43 13.18 -4.19 19.28
CA GLN A 43 14.45 -4.76 19.76
C GLN A 43 14.46 -6.30 19.72
N GLU A 44 13.92 -6.87 18.64
CA GLU A 44 13.86 -8.32 18.42
C GLU A 44 13.78 -8.61 16.91
N ASP A 45 14.17 -9.83 16.53
CA ASP A 45 13.92 -10.34 15.18
C ASP A 45 12.43 -10.60 14.99
N ARG A 46 11.84 -9.93 14.00
CA ARG A 46 10.40 -9.97 13.74
C ARG A 46 10.10 -10.31 12.29
N PRO A 47 8.93 -10.90 12.00
CA PRO A 47 8.48 -11.08 10.63
C PRO A 47 8.38 -9.73 9.91
N GLN A 48 8.62 -9.74 8.61
CA GLN A 48 8.63 -8.54 7.77
C GLN A 48 7.52 -8.58 6.73
N VAL A 49 6.91 -7.43 6.48
CA VAL A 49 5.97 -7.20 5.38
C VAL A 49 6.67 -6.30 4.37
N ARG A 50 6.72 -6.72 3.11
CA ARG A 50 7.36 -5.95 2.04
C ARG A 50 6.29 -5.35 1.13
N ASP A 51 6.46 -4.07 0.79
CA ASP A 51 5.60 -3.37 -0.15
C ASP A 51 6.42 -2.53 -1.13
N VAL A 52 5.82 -2.17 -2.26
CA VAL A 52 6.44 -1.27 -3.22
C VAL A 52 6.37 0.16 -2.66
N ALA A 53 7.51 0.81 -2.57
CA ALA A 53 7.59 2.20 -2.10
C ALA A 53 6.71 3.12 -2.96
N GLY A 54 6.03 4.07 -2.32
CA GLY A 54 5.14 5.02 -2.99
C GLY A 54 3.75 4.46 -3.35
N ARG A 55 3.42 3.21 -3.00
CA ARG A 55 2.08 2.66 -3.23
C ARG A 55 1.00 3.43 -2.46
N LEU A 56 1.24 3.75 -1.19
CA LEU A 56 0.30 4.52 -0.38
C LEU A 56 0.11 5.95 -0.91
N GLU A 57 1.20 6.64 -1.23
CA GLU A 57 1.15 7.98 -1.85
C GLU A 57 0.38 7.97 -3.17
N SER A 58 0.54 6.91 -3.97
CA SER A 58 -0.21 6.73 -5.21
C SER A 58 -1.70 6.54 -4.93
N ILE A 59 -2.07 5.73 -3.93
CA ILE A 59 -3.47 5.55 -3.52
C ILE A 59 -4.08 6.89 -3.08
N GLU A 60 -3.36 7.68 -2.28
CA GLU A 60 -3.82 8.98 -1.81
C GLU A 60 -4.01 9.97 -2.97
N SER A 61 -3.06 10.01 -3.91
CA SER A 61 -3.15 10.82 -5.13
C SER A 61 -4.36 10.44 -5.98
N GLU A 62 -4.57 9.14 -6.20
CA GLU A 62 -5.71 8.62 -6.95
C GLU A 62 -7.03 8.97 -6.26
N GLN A 63 -7.15 8.74 -4.95
CA GLN A 63 -8.35 9.08 -4.17
C GLN A 63 -8.62 10.59 -4.16
N GLY A 64 -7.58 11.42 -4.11
CA GLY A 64 -7.70 12.88 -4.22
C GLY A 64 -8.21 13.35 -5.58
N SER A 65 -8.04 12.55 -6.63
CA SER A 65 -8.54 12.85 -7.98
C SER A 65 -10.01 12.50 -8.19
N TYR A 66 -10.64 11.78 -7.25
CA TYR A 66 -12.01 11.30 -7.43
C TYR A 66 -13.02 12.46 -7.44
N PRO A 67 -14.05 12.38 -8.30
CA PRO A 67 -15.14 13.34 -8.26
C PRO A 67 -15.87 13.24 -6.91
N LYS A 68 -16.36 14.38 -6.40
CA LYS A 68 -17.17 14.40 -5.18
C LYS A 68 -18.36 13.46 -5.35
N ALA A 69 -18.56 12.57 -4.39
CA ALA A 69 -19.75 11.73 -4.35
C ALA A 69 -20.99 12.63 -4.28
N VAL A 70 -21.81 12.56 -5.32
CA VAL A 70 -23.12 13.22 -5.37
C VAL A 70 -24.21 12.18 -5.05
N PRO A 71 -25.29 12.57 -4.35
CA PRO A 71 -26.42 11.68 -4.16
C PRO A 71 -26.96 11.22 -5.52
N ALA A 72 -27.43 9.98 -5.58
CA ALA A 72 -28.15 9.52 -6.78
C ALA A 72 -29.40 10.39 -6.98
N GLU A 73 -29.61 10.86 -8.21
CA GLU A 73 -30.88 11.49 -8.56
C GLU A 73 -32.00 10.44 -8.45
N PRO A 74 -33.09 10.72 -7.74
CA PRO A 74 -34.23 9.82 -7.69
C PRO A 74 -34.74 9.57 -9.11
N PHE A 75 -35.05 8.30 -9.42
CA PHE A 75 -35.69 7.99 -10.70
C PHE A 75 -37.00 8.78 -10.82
N PRO A 76 -37.24 9.46 -11.96
CA PRO A 76 -38.50 10.17 -12.17
C PRO A 76 -39.66 9.17 -12.13
N GLY A 77 -40.48 9.24 -11.08
CA GLY A 77 -41.62 8.36 -10.84
C GLY A 77 -41.58 7.56 -9.53
N GLN A 78 -40.50 7.61 -8.76
CA GLN A 78 -40.45 6.99 -7.44
C GLN A 78 -41.07 7.93 -6.41
N ALA A 79 -42.38 7.78 -6.16
CA ALA A 79 -43.03 8.41 -5.02
C ALA A 79 -42.31 7.96 -3.74
N ASP A 80 -41.91 8.91 -2.90
CA ASP A 80 -41.30 8.64 -1.59
C ASP A 80 -42.16 7.63 -0.84
N GLY A 81 -41.67 6.40 -0.78
CA GLY A 81 -42.32 5.29 -0.11
C GLY A 81 -42.42 5.61 1.37
N ARG A 82 -43.62 5.99 1.81
CA ARG A 82 -44.02 5.99 3.22
C ARG A 82 -44.76 4.70 3.54
#